data_AF-A0A100WI17-F1
#
_entry.id   AF-A0A100WI17-F1
#
_cell.length_a   1.000
_cell.length_b   1.000
_cell.length_c   1.000
_cell.angle_alpha   90.00
_cell.angle_beta   90.00
_cell.angle_gamma   90.00
#
_symmetry.space_group_name_H-M   'P 1'
#
loop_
_entity.id
_entity.type
_entity.pdbx_description
1 polymer ?
#
loop_
_entity_poly.entity_id
_entity_poly.type
_entity_poly.pdbx_seq_one_letter_code
_entity_poly.pdbx_strand_id
1 'polypeptide(L)'
;MGQPGDPTHDATLGWPADRRTVEAGVLTIDRLATEAPGNARDINFDPLVLPDGLAASDDPLPRARSAVYAQSFNRRAREPKSPSEVDVEKVIHDEH
;
A
#
# COMPACT_ATOMS: atom_id res chain seq x y z
N MET A 1 10.72 12.42 -12.51
CA MET A 1 11.35 11.48 -13.47
C MET A 1 12.83 11.42 -13.16
N GLY A 2 13.41 10.23 -13.03
CA GLY A 2 14.82 10.06 -12.68
C GLY A 2 15.78 10.36 -13.84
N GLN A 3 17.01 10.72 -13.51
CA GLN A 3 18.13 10.94 -14.44
C GLN A 3 19.34 10.08 -14.03
N PRO A 4 20.29 9.84 -14.95
CA PRO A 4 21.56 9.22 -14.57
C PRO A 4 22.22 9.95 -13.40
N GLY A 5 22.65 9.19 -12.39
CA GLY A 5 23.28 9.72 -11.18
C GLY A 5 22.32 9.96 -10.01
N ASP A 6 21.00 9.90 -10.23
CA ASP A 6 20.05 9.87 -9.12
C ASP A 6 20.20 8.57 -8.31
N PRO A 7 20.21 8.64 -6.96
CA PRO A 7 20.32 7.45 -6.14
C PRO A 7 19.04 6.61 -6.25
N THR A 8 19.20 5.34 -6.62
CA THR A 8 18.11 4.35 -6.69
C THR A 8 18.17 3.29 -5.60
N HIS A 9 19.29 3.24 -4.87
CA HIS A 9 19.61 2.24 -3.85
C HIS A 9 19.53 2.75 -2.40
N ASP A 10 19.34 4.06 -2.20
CA ASP A 10 19.31 4.70 -0.88
C ASP A 10 18.12 5.66 -0.76
N ALA A 11 17.03 5.16 -0.18
CA ALA A 11 15.82 5.95 0.08
C ALA A 11 15.99 7.10 1.09
N THR A 12 17.15 7.27 1.73
CA THR A 12 17.41 8.43 2.61
C THR A 12 17.79 9.69 1.82
N LEU A 13 18.16 9.53 0.55
CA LEU A 13 18.58 10.60 -0.33
C LEU A 13 17.44 11.02 -1.27
N GLY A 14 16.87 12.19 -1.02
CA GLY A 14 15.91 12.80 -1.94
C GLY A 14 16.55 13.21 -3.26
N TRP A 15 15.82 13.04 -4.36
CA TRP A 15 16.25 13.60 -5.65
C TRP A 15 16.10 15.13 -5.67
N PRO A 16 16.83 15.85 -6.55
CA PRO A 16 16.69 17.29 -6.71
C PRO A 16 15.23 17.76 -6.91
N ALA A 17 14.88 18.90 -6.33
CA ALA A 17 13.50 19.41 -6.36
C ALA A 17 13.04 19.86 -7.76
N ASP A 18 13.97 20.11 -8.68
CA ASP A 18 13.69 20.51 -10.07
C ASP A 18 13.37 19.32 -11.00
N ARG A 19 13.35 18.09 -10.46
CA ARG A 19 12.98 16.88 -11.22
C ARG A 19 11.57 17.01 -11.79
N ARG A 20 11.44 16.69 -13.08
CA ARG A 20 10.14 16.72 -13.78
C ARG A 20 9.09 15.87 -13.05
N THR A 21 7.99 16.49 -12.68
CA THR A 21 6.77 15.83 -12.23
C THR A 21 5.83 15.57 -13.41
N VAL A 22 5.08 14.47 -13.34
CA VAL A 22 4.03 14.14 -14.31
C VAL A 22 2.74 13.83 -13.54
N GLU A 23 1.61 14.29 -14.07
CA GLU A 23 0.30 13.89 -13.56
C GLU A 23 0.00 12.48 -14.05
N ALA A 24 -0.11 11.52 -13.13
CA ALA A 24 -0.36 10.12 -13.48
C ALA A 24 -1.85 9.78 -13.61
N GLY A 25 -2.74 10.63 -13.07
CA GLY A 25 -4.19 10.43 -13.06
C GLY A 25 -4.82 10.80 -11.70
N VAL A 26 -6.08 10.40 -11.51
CA VAL A 26 -6.87 10.67 -10.30
C VAL A 26 -7.25 9.34 -9.64
N LEU A 27 -7.03 9.24 -8.32
CA LEU A 27 -7.55 8.17 -7.48
C LEU A 27 -8.84 8.65 -6.81
N THR A 28 -9.97 8.02 -7.13
CA THR A 28 -11.26 8.26 -6.47
C THR A 28 -11.58 7.11 -5.53
N ILE A 29 -11.91 7.42 -4.28
CA ILE A 29 -12.48 6.45 -3.32
C ILE A 29 -13.99 6.64 -3.36
N ASP A 30 -14.72 5.68 -3.92
CA ASP A 30 -16.17 5.75 -4.15
C ASP A 30 -16.99 4.80 -3.26
N ARG A 31 -16.30 3.94 -2.49
CA ARG A 31 -16.89 2.97 -1.59
C ARG A 31 -16.03 2.78 -0.35
N LEU A 32 -16.71 2.60 0.78
CA LEU A 32 -16.11 2.18 2.03
C LEU A 32 -16.37 0.68 2.26
N ALA A 33 -15.39 0.01 2.85
CA ALA A 33 -15.51 -1.38 3.27
C ALA A 33 -14.94 -1.53 4.69
N THR A 34 -15.60 -2.33 5.52
CA THR A 34 -15.13 -2.66 6.86
C THR A 34 -14.07 -3.75 6.82
N GLU A 35 -13.53 -4.11 7.98
CA GLU A 35 -12.69 -5.29 8.17
C GLU A 35 -13.48 -6.63 8.14
N ALA A 36 -14.65 -6.65 7.49
CA ALA A 36 -15.36 -7.88 7.20
C ALA A 36 -14.46 -8.90 6.44
N PRO A 37 -14.76 -10.22 6.53
CA PRO A 37 -14.04 -11.25 5.79
C PRO A 37 -13.92 -10.91 4.30
N GLY A 38 -12.71 -11.03 3.75
CA GLY A 38 -12.40 -10.77 2.35
C GLY A 38 -12.05 -9.33 2.00
N ASN A 39 -12.11 -8.39 2.95
CA ASN A 39 -11.76 -6.99 2.74
C ASN A 39 -10.36 -6.66 3.30
N ALA A 40 -10.17 -5.42 3.77
CA ALA A 40 -8.89 -4.85 4.18
C ALA A 40 -8.07 -5.73 5.15
N ARG A 41 -8.72 -6.50 6.03
CA ARG A 41 -8.03 -7.38 6.99
C ARG A 41 -7.33 -8.58 6.35
N ASP A 42 -7.80 -9.02 5.20
CA ASP A 42 -7.34 -10.25 4.53
C ASP A 42 -6.44 -9.94 3.31
N ILE A 43 -6.09 -8.66 3.11
CA ILE A 43 -5.22 -8.19 2.02
C ILE A 43 -3.83 -7.88 2.56
N ASN A 44 -2.79 -8.34 1.85
CA ASN A 44 -1.42 -7.93 2.06
C ASN A 44 -0.98 -6.94 0.97
N PHE A 45 -0.70 -5.69 1.36
CA PHE A 45 -0.19 -4.66 0.45
C PHE A 45 1.33 -4.77 0.29
N ASP A 46 1.79 -5.84 -0.35
CA ASP A 46 3.22 -6.10 -0.56
C ASP A 46 3.82 -5.13 -1.60
N PRO A 47 4.89 -4.37 -1.27
CA PRO A 47 5.52 -3.45 -2.21
C PRO A 47 6.21 -4.13 -3.41
N LEU A 48 6.36 -5.46 -3.40
CA LEU A 48 6.97 -6.24 -4.48
C LEU A 48 5.97 -7.08 -5.28
N VAL A 49 4.67 -6.97 -5.00
CA VAL A 49 3.63 -7.43 -5.93
C VAL A 49 3.43 -6.34 -6.98
N LEU A 50 4.17 -6.44 -8.08
CA LEU A 50 4.22 -5.43 -9.15
C LEU A 50 3.49 -5.91 -10.40
N PRO A 51 2.73 -5.04 -11.09
CA PRO A 51 2.15 -5.34 -12.39
C PRO A 51 3.23 -5.26 -13.49
N ASP A 52 2.88 -5.78 -14.68
CA ASP A 52 3.74 -5.67 -15.85
C ASP A 52 4.12 -4.21 -16.14
N GLY A 53 5.40 -4.00 -16.49
CA GLY A 53 5.96 -2.67 -16.74
C GLY A 53 6.56 -1.98 -15.53
N LEU A 54 6.42 -2.53 -14.31
CA LEU A 54 7.10 -2.05 -13.10
C LEU A 54 8.15 -3.08 -12.63
N ALA A 55 9.23 -2.57 -12.04
CA ALA A 55 10.30 -3.40 -11.47
C ALA A 55 10.83 -2.76 -10.18
N ALA A 56 11.34 -3.60 -9.28
CA ALA A 56 12.04 -3.14 -8.09
C ALA A 56 13.38 -2.48 -8.48
N SER A 57 13.76 -1.43 -7.76
CA SER A 57 15.12 -0.88 -7.84
C SER A 57 16.13 -1.78 -7.11
N ASP A 58 17.38 -1.31 -7.05
CA ASP A 58 18.48 -1.89 -6.27
C ASP A 58 18.47 -1.45 -4.79
N ASP A 59 17.43 -0.74 -4.33
CA ASP A 59 17.24 -0.43 -2.91
C ASP A 59 16.99 -1.73 -2.11
N PRO A 60 17.69 -1.96 -0.98
CA PRO A 60 17.46 -3.14 -0.14
C PRO A 60 16.13 -3.10 0.64
N LEU A 61 15.56 -1.92 0.89
CA LEU A 61 14.37 -1.72 1.73
C LEU A 61 13.10 -2.37 1.17
N PRO A 62 12.73 -2.26 -0.12
CA PRO A 62 11.53 -2.93 -0.64
C PRO A 62 11.51 -4.44 -0.36
N ARG A 63 12.65 -5.12 -0.51
CA ARG A 63 12.76 -6.55 -0.20
C ARG A 63 12.62 -6.84 1.30
N ALA A 64 13.28 -6.05 2.14
CA ALA A 64 13.13 -6.16 3.59
C ALA A 64 11.67 -5.92 4.02
N ARG A 65 11.00 -4.92 3.43
CA ARG A 65 9.59 -4.59 3.70
C ARG A 65 8.64 -5.69 3.29
N SER A 66 8.82 -6.28 2.10
CA SER A 66 8.02 -7.44 1.66
C SER A 66 8.12 -8.59 2.67
N ALA A 67 9.33 -8.93 3.14
CA ALA A 67 9.52 -9.96 4.17
C ALA A 67 8.81 -9.63 5.49
N VAL A 68 8.92 -8.38 5.98
CA VAL A 68 8.24 -7.91 7.20
C VAL A 68 6.72 -7.93 7.02
N TYR A 69 6.20 -7.52 5.87
CA TYR A 69 4.77 -7.48 5.59
C TYR A 69 4.19 -8.89 5.50
N ALA A 70 4.90 -9.81 4.83
CA ALA A 70 4.54 -11.22 4.80
C ALA A 70 4.50 -11.83 6.22
N GLN A 71 5.49 -11.52 7.06
CA GLN A 71 5.49 -11.98 8.45
C GLN A 71 4.31 -11.39 9.25
N SER A 72 4.07 -10.08 9.13
CA SER A 72 2.96 -9.39 9.80
C SER A 72 1.60 -9.98 9.38
N PHE A 73 1.39 -10.14 8.07
CA PHE A 73 0.18 -10.75 7.52
C PHE A 73 -0.02 -12.18 8.04
N ASN A 74 1.02 -13.01 8.03
CA ASN A 74 0.97 -14.38 8.55
C ASN A 74 0.61 -14.46 10.04
N ARG A 75 0.98 -13.46 10.85
CA ARG A 75 0.59 -13.36 12.26
C ARG A 75 -0.89 -12.97 12.38
N ARG A 76 -1.30 -11.87 11.76
CA ARG A 76 -2.70 -11.37 11.77
C ARG A 76 -3.69 -12.39 11.22
N ALA A 77 -3.31 -13.14 10.18
CA ALA A 77 -4.16 -14.16 9.60
C ALA A 77 -4.54 -15.28 10.59
N ARG A 78 -3.72 -15.51 11.63
CA ARG A 78 -3.90 -16.52 12.69
C ARG A 78 -4.57 -15.98 13.94
N GLU A 79 -4.70 -14.67 14.08
CA GLU A 79 -5.40 -14.06 15.22
C GLU A 79 -6.91 -14.39 15.15
N PRO A 80 -7.58 -14.56 16.30
CA PRO A 80 -9.03 -14.68 16.34
C PRO A 80 -9.68 -13.45 15.72
N LYS A 81 -10.65 -13.67 14.84
CA LYS A 81 -11.35 -12.59 14.13
C LYS A 81 -12.71 -12.36 14.76
N SER A 82 -12.99 -11.14 15.20
CA SER A 82 -14.33 -10.68 15.58
C SER A 82 -15.04 -10.04 14.37
N PRO A 83 -16.38 -9.87 14.43
CA PRO A 83 -17.08 -8.95 13.55
C PRO A 83 -16.49 -7.54 13.64
N SER A 84 -16.66 -6.75 12.57
CA SER A 84 -16.29 -5.33 12.63
C SER A 84 -17.20 -4.61 13.62
N GLU A 85 -16.63 -3.70 14.39
CA GLU A 85 -17.39 -2.82 15.29
C GLU A 85 -18.20 -1.77 14.50
N VAL A 86 -17.79 -1.48 13.26
CA VAL A 86 -18.44 -0.51 12.38
C VAL A 86 -19.34 -1.22 11.38
N ASP A 87 -20.56 -0.70 11.23
CA ASP A 87 -21.49 -1.06 10.17
C ASP A 87 -21.59 0.11 9.18
N VAL A 88 -20.96 -0.03 8.01
CA VAL A 88 -20.89 1.03 6.98
C VAL A 88 -22.27 1.44 6.47
N GLU A 89 -23.24 0.52 6.42
CA GLU A 89 -24.59 0.84 5.97
C GLU A 89 -25.32 1.75 6.97
N LYS A 90 -25.09 1.56 8.27
CA LYS A 90 -25.66 2.42 9.31
C LYS A 90 -25.00 3.80 9.32
N VAL A 91 -23.67 3.86 9.21
CA VAL A 91 -22.94 5.14 9.24
C VAL A 91 -23.33 6.03 8.06
N ILE A 92 -23.48 5.45 6.86
CA ILE A 92 -23.86 6.22 5.66
C ILE A 92 -25.32 6.70 5.74
N HIS A 93 -26.21 5.99 6.43
CA HIS A 93 -27.61 6.40 6.60
C HIS A 93 -27.82 7.47 7.68
N ASP A 94 -26.97 7.54 8.70
CA ASP A 94 -27.09 8.54 9.79
C ASP A 94 -26.57 9.94 9.40
N GLU A 95 -25.92 10.10 8.23
CA GLU A 95 -25.47 11.39 7.70
C GLU A 95 -26.51 12.12 6.80
N HIS A 96 -27.77 11.64 6.78
CA HIS A 96 -28.89 12.24 6.06
C HIS A 96 -30.14 12.41 6.94
#